data_AF-A0A970VP74-F1
#
_entry.id   AF-A0A970VP74-F1
#
_cell.length_a   1.000
_cell.length_b   1.000
_cell.length_c   1.000
_cell.angle_alpha   90.00
_cell.angle_beta   90.00
_cell.angle_gamma   90.00
#
_symmetry.space_group_name_H-M   'P 1'
#
loop_
_entity.id
_entity.type
_entity.pdbx_description
1 polymer ?
#
loop_
_entity_poly.entity_id
_entity_poly.type
_entity_poly.pdbx_seq_one_letter_code
_entity_poly.pdbx_strand_id
1 'polypeptide(L)' 'MALEESAQPNDEVIHTEDGITFVVSDRFMPYFSNTRLDYTKSIWGGYQFQFEKV' A
#
# COMPACT_ATOMS: atom_id res chain seq x y z
N MET A 1 -7.05 -1.24 -3.30
CA MET A 1 -6.56 0.04 -2.72
C MET A 1 -7.58 1.11 -3.06
N ALA A 2 -7.78 2.06 -2.16
CA ALA A 2 -8.69 3.20 -2.35
C ALA A 2 -7.96 4.48 -1.92
N LEU A 3 -8.41 5.62 -2.44
CA LEU A 3 -7.99 6.93 -1.94
C LEU A 3 -8.94 7.31 -0.81
N GLU A 4 -8.37 7.66 0.33
CA GLU A 4 -9.10 8.09 1.52
C GLU A 4 -8.75 9.55 1.82
N GLU A 5 -9.72 10.33 2.28
CA GLU A 5 -9.48 11.72 2.66
C GLU A 5 -8.70 11.84 3.98
N SER A 6 -8.82 10.84 4.86
CA SER A 6 -8.19 10.86 6.19
C SER A 6 -8.00 9.45 6.76
N ALA A 7 -7.05 9.32 7.70
CA ALA A 7 -6.84 8.11 8.50
C ALA A 7 -7.98 7.92 9.51
N GLN A 8 -8.40 6.68 9.72
CA GLN A 8 -9.30 6.30 10.82
C GLN A 8 -8.52 6.16 12.13
N PRO A 9 -9.18 6.20 13.30
CA PRO A 9 -8.50 6.16 14.61
C PRO A 9 -7.58 4.96 14.86
N ASN A 10 -7.79 3.83 14.16
CA ASN A 10 -7.03 2.59 14.33
C ASN A 10 -6.16 2.26 13.10
N ASP A 11 -5.96 3.22 12.20
CA ASP A 11 -5.08 3.03 11.06
C ASP A 11 -3.63 3.34 11.44
N GLU A 12 -2.73 2.48 11.00
CA GLU A 12 -1.30 2.76 10.97
C GLU A 12 -1.03 3.73 9.81
N VAL A 13 -0.34 4.84 10.09
CA VAL A 13 0.02 5.86 9.10
C VAL A 13 1.48 5.69 8.69
N ILE A 14 1.72 5.49 7.39
CA ILE A 14 3.06 5.30 6.83
C ILE A 14 3.34 6.43 5.85
N HIS A 15 4.32 7.26 6.16
CA HIS A 15 4.82 8.31 5.28
C HIS A 15 5.97 7.78 4.42
N THR A 16 5.89 7.99 3.12
CA THR A 16 6.94 7.63 2.17
C THR A 16 7.76 8.84 1.73
N GLU A 17 8.98 8.60 1.24
CA GLU A 17 9.90 9.67 0.82
C GLU A 17 9.42 10.46 -0.41
N ASP A 18 8.55 9.87 -1.23
CA ASP A 18 7.90 10.48 -2.39
C ASP A 18 6.64 11.29 -2.02
N GLY A 19 6.35 11.45 -0.73
CA GLY A 19 5.26 12.28 -0.22
C GLY A 19 3.88 11.62 -0.27
N ILE A 20 3.81 10.31 -0.53
CA ILE A 20 2.59 9.54 -0.44
C ILE A 20 2.37 9.14 1.02
N THR A 21 1.13 9.22 1.49
CA THR A 21 0.75 8.74 2.82
C THR A 21 -0.16 7.53 2.66
N PHE A 22 0.29 6.39 3.18
CA PHE A 22 -0.51 5.19 3.27
C PHE A 22 -1.17 5.10 4.64
N VAL A 23 -2.41 4.59 4.64
CA VAL A 23 -3.13 4.22 5.85
C VAL A 23 -3.48 2.75 5.75
N VAL A 24 -3.19 1.99 6.80
CA VAL A 24 -3.46 0.55 6.85
C VAL A 24 -4.13 0.25 8.17
N SER A 25 -5.34 -0.29 8.16
CA SER A 25 -6.00 -0.64 9.41
C SER A 25 -5.21 -1.67 10.20
N ASP A 26 -5.26 -1.57 11.53
CA ASP A 26 -4.66 -2.51 12.48
C ASP A 26 -4.89 -3.98 12.10
N ARG A 27 -6.09 -4.31 11.63
CA ARG A 27 -6.52 -5.64 11.19
C ARG A 27 -5.69 -6.16 10.04
N PHE A 28 -5.27 -5.30 9.11
CA PHE A 28 -4.55 -5.70 7.91
C PHE A 28 -3.05 -5.54 8.03
N MET A 29 -2.57 -4.78 9.02
CA MET A 29 -1.16 -4.47 9.17
C MET A 29 -0.22 -5.70 9.22
N PRO A 30 -0.59 -6.84 9.87
CA PRO A 30 0.23 -8.05 9.83
C PRO A 30 0.49 -8.61 8.42
N TYR A 31 -0.41 -8.38 7.47
CA TYR A 31 -0.25 -8.86 6.10
C TYR A 31 0.70 -7.97 5.27
N PHE A 32 0.89 -6.72 5.68
CA PHE A 32 1.73 -5.73 5.00
C PHE A 32 3.13 -5.59 5.62
N SER A 33 3.43 -6.32 6.69
CA SER A 33 4.79 -6.39 7.24
C SER A 33 5.78 -6.87 6.18
N ASN A 34 6.88 -6.12 6.00
CA ASN A 34 7.91 -6.34 4.99
C ASN A 34 7.35 -6.52 3.57
N THR A 35 6.37 -5.70 3.19
CA THR A 35 5.80 -5.69 1.84
C THR A 35 6.26 -4.45 1.07
N ARG A 36 6.75 -4.65 -0.15
CA ARG A 36 6.94 -3.60 -1.16
C ARG A 36 5.73 -3.53 -2.09
N LEU A 37 5.35 -2.33 -2.50
CA LEU A 37 4.30 -2.09 -3.51
C LEU A 37 4.95 -1.49 -4.75
N ASP A 38 4.77 -2.16 -5.89
CA ASP A 38 5.25 -1.71 -7.20
C ASP A 38 4.10 -1.51 -8.19
N TYR A 39 4.35 -0.73 -9.24
CA TYR A 39 3.47 -0.60 -10.40
C TYR A 39 4.15 -1.20 -11.63
N THR A 40 3.74 -2.42 -12.01
CA THR A 40 4.42 -3.24 -13.02
C THR A 40 3.56 -3.48 -14.24
N LYS A 41 4.20 -3.73 -15.39
CA LYS A 41 3.52 -4.14 -16.61
C LYS A 41 3.17 -5.63 -16.54
N SER A 42 1.90 -5.97 -16.67
CA SER A 42 1.42 -7.35 -16.72
C SER A 42 1.73 -8.00 -18.07
N ILE A 43 1.74 -9.33 -18.09
CA ILE A 43 1.99 -10.14 -19.30
C ILE A 43 0.95 -9.88 -20.41
N TRP A 44 -0.22 -9.34 -20.05
CA TRP A 44 -1.31 -9.02 -20.97
C TRP A 44 -1.27 -7.56 -21.46
N GLY A 45 -0.19 -6.84 -21.19
CA GLY A 45 0.06 -5.49 -21.70
C GLY A 45 -0.51 -4.34 -20.88
N GLY A 46 -1.33 -4.62 -19.85
CA GLY A 46 -1.79 -3.63 -18.87
C GLY A 46 -0.74 -3.34 -17.81
N TYR A 47 -0.98 -2.33 -16.98
CA TYR A 47 -0.20 -2.11 -15.76
C TYR A 47 -1.04 -2.47 -14.54
N GLN A 48 -0.38 -2.87 -13.46
CA GLN A 48 -1.04 -3.26 -12.22
C GLN A 48 -0.18 -2.92 -11.02
N PHE A 49 -0.85 -2.74 -9.88
CA PHE A 49 -0.19 -2.73 -8.59
C PHE A 49 0.15 -4.15 -8.17
N GLN A 50 1.39 -4.34 -7.70
CA GLN A 50 1.92 -5.63 -7.30
C GLN A 50 2.57 -5.52 -5.92
N PHE A 51 2.23 -6.45 -5.04
CA PHE A 51 2.82 -6.56 -3.71
C PHE A 51 3.90 -7.65 -3.72
N GLU A 52 5.06 -7.34 -3.16
CA GLU A 52 6.20 -8.26 -3.03
C GLU A 52 6.68 -8.33 -1.58
N LYS A 53 7.06 -9.53 -1.11
CA LYS A 53 7.70 -9.69 0.21
C LYS A 53 9.19 -9.44 0.10
N VAL A 54 9.72 -8.65 1.05
CA VAL A 54 11.15 -8.27 1.15
C VAL A 54 11.81 -9.04 2.28
#